data_AF-A0A2P0YPI5-F1
#
_entry.id   AF-A0A2P0YPI5-F1
#
_cell.length_a   1.000
_cell.length_b   1.000
_cell.length_c   1.000
_cell.angle_alpha   90.00
_cell.angle_beta   90.00
_cell.angle_gamma   90.00
#
_symmetry.space_group_name_H-M   'P 1'
#
loop_
_entity.id
_entity.type
_entity.pdbx_description
1 polymer ?
#
loop_
_entity_poly.entity_id
_entity_poly.type
_entity_poly.pdbx_seq_one_letter_code
_entity_poly.pdbx_strand_id
1 'polypeptide(L)'
;HPTDEELVSYYLRRRVLGRRLRIDAIAEVDLYRLEPWDLPPLSRIRSRDAQWYFFARLDRKVAGAGAGGRGGPGNRTNRATPRGYWKTTGKDREVFHRGRAVGMKKTLVFHAGRAPKGDRTNWVMHE
;
A
#
# COMPACT_ATOMS: atom_id res chain seq x y z
N HIS A 1 10.46 -7.38 -13.62
CA HIS A 1 9.74 -7.15 -12.36
C HIS A 1 10.73 -6.58 -11.36
N PRO A 2 10.52 -5.36 -10.83
CA PRO A 2 11.43 -4.76 -9.86
C PRO A 2 11.45 -5.56 -8.56
N THR A 3 12.59 -5.61 -7.88
CA THR A 3 12.71 -6.20 -6.53
C THR A 3 12.13 -5.28 -5.46
N ASP A 4 11.84 -5.80 -4.27
CA ASP A 4 11.42 -4.99 -3.11
C ASP A 4 12.45 -3.89 -2.80
N GLU A 5 13.75 -4.21 -2.93
CA GLU A 5 14.84 -3.25 -2.77
C GLU A 5 14.80 -2.14 -3.82
N GLU A 6 14.55 -2.45 -5.09
CA GLU A 6 14.46 -1.44 -6.17
C GLU A 6 13.23 -0.55 -6.00
N LEU A 7 12.08 -1.13 -5.61
CA LEU A 7 10.86 -0.39 -5.32
C LEU A 7 11.10 0.67 -4.23
N VAL A 8 11.82 0.32 -3.15
CA VAL A 8 12.08 1.24 -2.04
C VAL A 8 13.24 2.19 -2.35
N SER A 9 14.42 1.64 -2.64
CA SER A 9 15.68 2.40 -2.70
C SER A 9 15.78 3.31 -3.93
N TYR A 10 15.10 2.97 -5.02
CA TYR A 10 15.09 3.73 -6.25
C TYR A 10 13.76 4.45 -6.48
N TYR A 11 12.64 3.72 -6.62
CA TYR A 11 11.36 4.34 -7.02
C TYR A 11 10.76 5.21 -5.93
N LEU A 12 10.46 4.65 -4.76
CA LEU A 12 9.84 5.36 -3.64
C LEU A 12 10.74 6.48 -3.12
N ARG A 13 12.03 6.20 -2.90
CA ARG A 13 13.00 7.21 -2.45
C ARG A 13 13.07 8.42 -3.39
N ARG A 14 13.11 8.20 -4.71
CA ARG A 14 13.13 9.32 -5.67
C ARG A 14 11.81 10.08 -5.68
N ARG A 15 10.68 9.37 -5.63
CA ARG A 15 9.34 10.00 -5.57
C ARG A 15 9.21 10.92 -4.35
N VAL A 16 9.60 10.46 -3.16
CA VAL A 16 9.56 11.26 -1.92
C VAL A 16 10.51 12.45 -1.98
N LEU A 17 11.69 12.30 -2.58
CA LEU A 17 12.67 13.37 -2.73
C LEU A 17 12.38 14.32 -3.91
N GLY A 18 11.25 14.18 -4.60
CA GLY A 18 10.91 14.98 -5.79
C GLY A 18 11.90 14.81 -6.95
N ARG A 19 12.65 13.71 -6.98
CA ARG A 19 13.68 13.45 -8.00
C ARG A 19 13.06 12.78 -9.22
N ARG A 20 13.53 13.17 -10.40
CA ARG A 20 13.11 12.54 -11.67
C ARG A 20 13.41 11.03 -11.67
N LEU A 21 12.42 10.25 -12.09
CA LEU A 21 12.57 8.84 -12.40
C LEU A 21 13.13 8.70 -13.82
N ARG A 22 14.07 7.76 -14.04
CA ARG A 22 14.55 7.45 -15.40
C ARG A 22 13.48 6.77 -16.24
N ILE A 23 12.64 5.97 -15.60
CA ILE A 23 11.54 5.22 -16.22
C ILE A 23 10.28 5.57 -15.44
N ASP A 24 9.29 6.08 -16.15
CA ASP A 24 8.03 6.51 -15.58
C ASP A 24 7.04 5.34 -15.44
N ALA A 25 7.42 4.38 -14.59
CA ALA A 25 6.82 3.05 -14.52
C ALA A 25 5.61 2.91 -13.57
N ILE A 26 5.46 3.83 -12.61
CA ILE A 26 4.53 3.70 -11.49
C ILE A 26 3.56 4.87 -11.53
N ALA A 27 2.26 4.58 -11.56
CA ALA A 27 1.20 5.59 -11.54
C ALA A 27 0.90 6.05 -10.11
N GLU A 28 0.39 7.27 -9.94
CA GLU A 28 -0.12 7.74 -8.66
C GLU A 28 -1.64 7.54 -8.61
N VAL A 29 -2.15 7.00 -7.49
CA VAL A 29 -3.58 6.73 -7.31
C VAL A 29 -4.02 7.06 -5.89
N ASP A 30 -5.31 7.38 -5.76
CA ASP A 30 -6.00 7.45 -4.48
C ASP A 30 -6.54 6.06 -4.10
N LEU A 31 -5.62 5.22 -3.60
CA LEU A 31 -5.79 3.78 -3.51
C LEU A 31 -7.06 3.34 -2.75
N TYR A 32 -7.38 4.00 -1.64
CA TYR A 32 -8.51 3.61 -0.79
C TYR A 32 -9.87 4.13 -1.30
N ARG A 33 -9.88 4.94 -2.37
CA ARG A 33 -11.11 5.31 -3.09
C ARG A 33 -11.46 4.36 -4.23
N LEU A 34 -10.58 3.42 -4.54
CA LEU A 34 -10.72 2.48 -5.65
C LEU A 34 -10.88 1.06 -5.11
N GLU A 35 -11.62 0.24 -5.86
CA GLU A 35 -11.62 -1.19 -5.61
C GLU A 35 -10.40 -1.84 -6.28
N PRO A 36 -9.93 -2.99 -5.78
CA PRO A 36 -8.73 -3.61 -6.35
C PRO A 36 -8.87 -3.99 -7.82
N TRP A 37 -10.07 -4.32 -8.31
CA TRP A 37 -10.33 -4.62 -9.72
C TRP A 37 -10.35 -3.37 -10.62
N ASP A 38 -10.42 -2.17 -10.05
CA ASP A 38 -10.33 -0.90 -10.79
C ASP A 38 -8.87 -0.44 -10.99
N LEU A 39 -7.91 -1.05 -10.27
CA LEU A 39 -6.50 -0.68 -10.33
C LEU A 39 -5.78 -1.12 -11.63
N PRO A 40 -5.93 -2.36 -12.14
CA PRO A 40 -5.18 -2.83 -13.31
C PRO A 40 -5.18 -1.88 -14.52
N PRO A 41 -6.34 -1.30 -14.93
CA PRO A 41 -6.38 -0.37 -16.06
C PRO A 41 -5.59 0.94 -15.84
N LEU A 42 -5.33 1.31 -14.58
CA LEU A 42 -4.59 2.53 -14.21
C LEU A 42 -3.07 2.32 -14.20
N SER A 43 -2.60 1.08 -14.38
CA SER A 43 -1.16 0.78 -14.42
C SER A 43 -0.50 1.41 -15.65
N ARG A 44 0.68 1.99 -15.43
CA ARG A 44 1.52 2.52 -16.51
C ARG A 44 2.23 1.45 -17.31
N ILE A 45 2.57 0.34 -16.66
CA ILE A 45 3.15 -0.80 -17.34
C ILE A 45 2.01 -1.74 -17.73
N ARG A 46 1.93 -2.02 -19.04
CA ARG A 46 1.14 -3.14 -19.54
C ARG A 46 1.97 -4.42 -19.37
N SER A 47 1.57 -5.26 -18.43
CA SER A 47 2.10 -6.61 -18.27
C SER A 47 0.99 -7.64 -18.45
N ARG A 48 1.37 -8.87 -18.84
CA ARG A 48 0.49 -10.04 -18.75
C ARG A 48 0.46 -10.62 -17.32
N ASP A 49 1.38 -10.18 -16.46
CA ASP A 49 1.41 -10.56 -15.07
C ASP A 49 0.29 -9.89 -14.29
N ALA A 50 -0.30 -10.61 -13.32
CA ALA A 50 -1.31 -10.08 -12.41
C ALA A 50 -0.68 -9.22 -11.29
N GLN A 51 0.23 -8.31 -11.67
CA GLN A 51 0.97 -7.43 -10.77
C GLN A 51 1.01 -6.01 -11.33
N TRP A 52 0.67 -5.05 -10.47
CA TRP A 52 0.59 -3.64 -10.81
C TRP A 52 1.20 -2.80 -9.70
N TYR A 53 1.84 -1.70 -10.06
CA TYR A 53 2.60 -0.87 -9.13
C TYR A 53 2.03 0.55 -9.11
N PHE A 54 1.78 1.05 -7.90
CA PHE A 54 1.22 2.37 -7.68
C PHE A 54 1.94 3.11 -6.55
N PHE A 55 2.06 4.42 -6.70
CA PHE A 55 2.26 5.32 -5.58
C PHE A 55 0.91 5.68 -5.00
N ALA A 56 0.75 5.46 -3.70
CA ALA A 56 -0.44 5.86 -2.95
C ALA A 56 -0.01 6.77 -1.81
N ARG A 57 -0.78 7.83 -1.57
CA ARG A 57 -0.60 8.65 -0.37
C ARG A 57 -1.22 7.90 0.80
N LEU A 58 -0.41 7.63 1.81
CA LEU A 58 -0.90 7.02 3.04
C LEU A 58 -1.47 8.14 3.92
N ASP A 59 -2.81 8.20 4.03
CA ASP A 59 -3.47 9.11 4.95
C ASP A 59 -3.19 8.69 6.39
N ARG A 60 -2.08 9.21 6.91
CA ARG A 60 -1.69 9.06 8.29
C ARG A 60 -2.53 10.02 9.12
N LYS A 61 -3.72 9.59 9.55
CA LYS A 61 -4.49 10.34 10.53
C LYS A 61 -3.67 10.37 11.83
N VAL A 62 -2.97 11.48 12.07
CA VAL A 62 -2.33 11.78 13.34
C VAL A 62 -3.44 11.75 14.39
N ALA A 63 -3.34 10.85 15.37
CA ALA A 63 -4.26 10.84 16.48
C ALA A 63 -4.07 12.17 17.24
N GLY A 64 -5.04 13.07 17.11
CA GLY A 64 -5.12 14.24 17.97
C GLY A 64 -5.23 13.77 19.42
N ALA A 65 -4.45 14.38 20.30
CA ALA A 65 -4.56 14.24 21.74
C ALA A 65 -6.03 14.48 22.16
N GLY A 66 -6.70 13.47 22.70
CA GLY A 66 -8.09 13.61 23.12
C GLY A 66 -8.72 12.30 23.61
N ALA A 67 -8.73 12.15 24.93
CA ALA A 67 -9.66 11.35 25.74
C ALA A 67 -9.65 9.81 25.64
N GLY A 68 -8.93 9.18 26.58
CA GLY A 68 -9.52 8.23 27.53
C GLY A 68 -10.29 7.04 26.98
N GLY A 69 -9.59 6.00 26.51
CA GLY A 69 -10.17 4.69 26.28
C GLY A 69 -9.07 3.65 26.09
N ARG A 70 -9.10 2.55 26.84
CA ARG A 70 -8.09 1.49 26.83
C ARG A 70 -7.95 0.84 25.44
N GLY A 71 -6.98 1.32 24.69
CA GLY A 71 -6.51 0.79 23.41
C GLY A 71 -5.49 1.78 22.85
N GLY A 72 -4.21 1.40 22.84
CA GLY A 72 -3.10 2.31 22.54
C GLY A 72 -3.26 3.09 21.22
N PRO A 73 -2.58 4.24 21.07
CA PRO A 73 -2.69 5.12 19.91
C PRO A 73 -2.16 4.44 18.65
N GLY A 74 -3.02 3.64 18.01
CA GLY A 74 -2.75 3.03 16.73
C GLY A 74 -2.85 4.09 15.66
N ASN A 75 -1.76 4.30 14.93
CA ASN A 75 -1.70 5.02 13.66
C ASN A 75 -2.63 4.32 12.63
N ARG A 76 -3.94 4.48 12.78
CA ARG A 76 -4.96 3.79 11.97
C ARG A 76 -5.07 4.52 10.63
N THR A 77 -4.37 3.98 9.64
CA THR A 77 -4.66 4.26 8.23
C THR A 77 -6.07 3.75 7.92
N ASN A 78 -6.96 4.61 7.41
CA ASN A 78 -8.27 4.17 6.94
C ASN A 78 -8.06 3.34 5.67
N ARG A 79 -8.39 2.05 5.75
CA ARG A 79 -8.18 1.08 4.67
C ARG A 79 -9.49 0.56 4.08
N ALA A 80 -10.60 1.23 4.38
CA ALA A 80 -11.89 0.93 3.78
C ALA A 80 -11.97 1.53 2.37
N THR A 81 -12.63 0.78 1.48
CA THR A 81 -13.08 1.24 0.15
C THR A 81 -14.61 1.30 0.17
N PRO A 82 -15.27 1.86 -0.86
CA PRO A 82 -16.73 1.87 -0.94
C PRO A 82 -17.38 0.48 -0.80
N ARG A 83 -16.76 -0.56 -1.33
CA ARG A 83 -17.30 -1.93 -1.40
C ARG A 83 -16.53 -2.94 -0.58
N GLY A 84 -15.54 -2.53 0.21
CA GLY A 84 -14.75 -3.45 1.02
C GLY A 84 -13.72 -2.81 1.92
N TYR A 85 -12.70 -3.56 2.30
CA TYR A 85 -11.60 -3.08 3.12
C TYR A 85 -10.34 -3.94 2.98
N TRP A 86 -9.18 -3.32 3.15
CA TRP A 86 -7.90 -4.01 3.22
C TRP A 86 -7.53 -4.38 4.64
N LYS A 87 -7.28 -5.67 4.87
CA LYS A 87 -6.87 -6.23 6.17
C LYS A 87 -5.42 -6.69 6.11
N THR A 88 -4.60 -6.26 7.07
CA THR A 88 -3.22 -6.77 7.21
C THR A 88 -3.22 -8.26 7.51
N THR A 89 -2.30 -8.98 6.87
CA THR A 89 -2.07 -10.41 7.09
C THR A 89 -0.57 -10.69 7.17
N GLY A 90 -0.22 -11.69 7.97
CA GLY A 90 1.17 -12.08 8.17
C GLY A 90 2.01 -11.06 8.95
N LYS A 91 3.31 -11.33 9.04
CA LYS A 91 4.30 -10.47 9.70
C LYS A 91 4.88 -9.48 8.69
N ASP A 92 5.06 -8.23 9.11
CA ASP A 92 5.77 -7.23 8.32
C ASP A 92 7.22 -7.69 8.06
N ARG A 93 7.72 -7.38 6.85
CA ARG A 93 9.08 -7.73 6.43
C ARG A 93 9.91 -6.47 6.25
N GLU A 94 11.15 -6.50 6.72
CA GLU A 94 12.11 -5.43 6.43
C GLU A 94 12.60 -5.56 4.98
N VAL A 95 12.79 -4.42 4.33
CA VAL A 95 13.44 -4.31 3.02
C VAL A 95 14.84 -3.76 3.25
N PHE A 96 15.85 -4.47 2.77
CA PHE A 96 17.25 -4.09 2.93
C PHE A 96 17.85 -3.55 1.63
N HIS A 97 18.73 -2.56 1.75
CA HIS A 97 19.62 -2.11 0.69
C HIS A 97 21.04 -2.02 1.26
N ARG A 98 21.98 -2.78 0.67
CA ARG A 98 23.39 -2.84 1.13
C ARG A 98 23.53 -3.09 2.64
N GLY A 99 22.79 -4.06 3.16
CA GLY A 99 22.82 -4.46 4.58
C GLY A 99 22.13 -3.50 5.55
N ARG A 100 21.46 -2.46 5.07
CA ARG A 100 20.69 -1.53 5.92
C ARG A 100 19.20 -1.61 5.61
N ALA A 101 18.37 -1.64 6.66
CA ALA A 101 16.92 -1.55 6.49
C ALA A 101 16.57 -0.18 5.90
N VAL A 102 15.82 -0.17 4.79
CA VAL A 102 15.40 1.04 4.06
C VAL A 102 13.88 1.19 3.98
N GLY A 103 13.12 0.18 4.38
CA GLY A 103 11.67 0.21 4.40
C GLY A 103 11.07 -1.03 5.04
N MET A 104 9.74 -1.01 5.16
CA MET A 104 8.93 -2.14 5.59
C MET A 104 8.00 -2.54 4.46
N LYS A 105 7.73 -3.83 4.32
CA LYS A 105 6.74 -4.40 3.42
C LYS A 105 5.65 -5.07 4.24
N LYS A 106 4.44 -4.55 4.13
CA LYS A 106 3.24 -5.07 4.79
C LYS A 106 2.37 -5.78 3.76
N THR A 107 1.83 -6.94 4.13
CA THR A 107 0.92 -7.68 3.25
C THR A 107 -0.52 -7.46 3.69
N LEU A 108 -1.38 -7.15 2.73
CA LEU A 108 -2.81 -6.94 2.97
C LEU A 108 -3.62 -7.79 2.01
N VAL A 109 -4.78 -8.24 2.47
CA VAL A 109 -5.79 -8.93 1.67
C VAL A 109 -7.06 -8.11 1.66
N PHE A 110 -7.68 -7.97 0.50
CA PHE A 110 -8.95 -7.29 0.37
C PHE A 110 -10.12 -8.20 0.76
N HIS A 111 -11.04 -7.66 1.53
CA HIS A 111 -12.32 -8.28 1.87
C HIS A 111 -13.46 -7.46 1.27
N ALA A 112 -14.34 -8.11 0.52
CA ALA A 112 -15.54 -7.49 -0.06
C ALA A 112 -16.66 -7.43 0.98
N GLY A 113 -17.38 -6.30 1.03
CA GLY A 113 -18.43 -6.04 2.00
C GLY A 113 -17.95 -5.34 3.27
N ARG A 114 -18.87 -5.14 4.22
CA ARG A 114 -18.63 -4.30 5.40
C ARG A 114 -17.78 -5.03 6.44
N ALA A 115 -16.73 -4.37 6.93
CA ALA A 115 -15.95 -4.86 8.07
C ALA A 115 -16.82 -5.06 9.33
N PRO A 116 -16.53 -6.06 10.17
CA PRO A 116 -15.49 -7.09 10.03
C PRO A 116 -15.96 -8.36 9.30
N LYS A 117 -17.16 -8.36 8.71
CA LYS A 117 -17.84 -9.55 8.17
C LYS A 117 -17.67 -9.72 6.66
N GLY A 118 -16.70 -9.04 6.06
CA GLY A 118 -16.49 -9.09 4.61
C GLY A 118 -15.85 -10.39 4.13
N ASP A 119 -16.23 -10.82 2.95
CA ASP A 119 -15.74 -12.04 2.31
C ASP A 119 -14.31 -11.83 1.81
N ARG A 120 -13.41 -12.75 2.17
CA ARG A 120 -12.02 -12.70 1.73
C ARG A 120 -11.95 -12.87 0.21
N THR A 121 -11.16 -12.03 -0.45
CA THR A 121 -10.88 -12.14 -1.89
C THR A 121 -9.44 -12.61 -2.15
N ASN A 122 -9.11 -12.82 -3.43
CA ASN A 122 -7.74 -13.14 -3.87
C ASN A 122 -6.88 -11.91 -4.14
N TRP A 123 -7.41 -10.70 -3.94
CA TRP A 123 -6.65 -9.47 -4.12
C TRP A 123 -5.68 -9.25 -2.95
N VAL A 124 -4.40 -9.17 -3.28
CA VAL A 124 -3.30 -8.96 -2.34
C VAL A 124 -2.61 -7.65 -2.67
N MET A 125 -2.27 -6.90 -1.63
CA MET A 125 -1.46 -5.69 -1.72
C MET A 125 -0.20 -5.87 -0.89
N HIS A 126 0.91 -5.43 -1.46
CA HIS A 126 2.14 -5.19 -0.73
C HIS A 126 2.32 -3.68 -0.59
N GLU A 127 2.16 -3.19 0.64
CA GLU A 127 2.36 -1.78 1.04
C GLU A 127 3.79 -1.58 1.56
#